data_AF-A0A929K8S5-F1
#
_entry.id   AF-A0A929K8S5-F1
#
_cell.length_a   1.000
_cell.length_b   1.000
_cell.length_c   1.000
_cell.angle_alpha   90.00
_cell.angle_beta   90.00
_cell.angle_gamma   90.00
#
_symmetry.space_group_name_H-M   'P 1'
#
loop_
_entity.id
_entity.type
_entity.pdbx_description
1 polymer ?
#
loop_
_entity_poly.entity_id
_entity_poly.type
_entity_poly.pdbx_seq_one_letter_code
_entity_poly.pdbx_strand_id
1 'polypeptide(L)'
;MKKTLSIAVLLLVTQLGFAQYFKLTPNGFVSNDNGDFTVVNVPNAKQKDLYKNVLNVINSMYSNPQKGLNVVEGESISLTAYEEKALPVRHGTGGIGKTNYKYDLSYTLSFLFKEGKIRINRPTFECRRWYEGSYRPTSGWSSSGWTTLNLVKGKKDRIAIYDKNGELILEEAVNGLNTHFNSLLKQIIEKSQNINNW
;
A
#
# COMPACT_ATOMS: atom_id res chain seq x y z
N MET A 1 -21.77 -17.10 -37.35
CA MET A 1 -22.20 -16.13 -36.32
C MET A 1 -21.88 -16.55 -34.88
N LYS A 2 -21.92 -17.85 -34.51
CA LYS A 2 -21.57 -18.28 -33.14
C LYS A 2 -20.08 -18.08 -32.76
N LYS A 3 -19.17 -18.23 -33.73
CA LYS A 3 -17.71 -18.05 -33.52
C LYS A 3 -17.25 -16.59 -33.40
N THR A 4 -17.98 -15.66 -34.00
CA THR A 4 -17.68 -14.22 -33.92
C THR A 4 -18.10 -13.63 -32.56
N LEU A 5 -19.15 -14.18 -31.94
CA LEU A 5 -19.59 -13.77 -30.60
C LEU A 5 -18.56 -14.14 -29.51
N SER A 6 -17.90 -15.30 -29.64
CA SER A 6 -16.89 -15.75 -28.67
C SER A 6 -15.62 -14.88 -28.66
N ILE A 7 -15.23 -14.31 -29.82
CA ILE A 7 -14.08 -13.41 -29.92
C ILE A 7 -14.41 -12.04 -29.32
N ALA A 8 -15.65 -11.56 -29.51
CA ALA A 8 -16.11 -10.30 -28.91
C ALA A 8 -16.15 -10.36 -27.37
N VAL A 9 -16.54 -11.51 -26.79
CA VAL A 9 -16.53 -11.72 -25.34
C VAL A 9 -15.10 -11.74 -24.79
N LEU A 10 -14.13 -12.33 -25.49
CA LEU A 10 -12.73 -12.36 -25.03
C LEU A 10 -12.07 -10.96 -25.02
N LEU A 11 -12.45 -10.09 -25.96
CA LEU A 11 -11.97 -8.70 -26.03
C LEU A 11 -12.55 -7.82 -24.91
N LEU A 12 -13.80 -8.04 -24.50
CA LEU A 12 -14.43 -7.28 -23.41
C LEU A 12 -13.85 -7.60 -22.02
N VAL A 13 -13.29 -8.80 -21.81
CA VAL A 13 -12.65 -9.16 -20.52
C VAL A 13 -11.32 -8.43 -20.30
N THR A 14 -10.65 -7.98 -21.37
CA THR A 14 -9.38 -7.23 -21.25
C THR A 14 -9.55 -5.82 -20.68
N GLN A 15 -10.79 -5.30 -20.62
CA GLN A 15 -11.08 -3.98 -20.03
C GLN A 15 -11.31 -4.02 -18.52
N LEU A 16 -11.31 -5.20 -17.90
CA LEU A 16 -11.29 -5.34 -16.43
C LEU A 16 -9.87 -5.27 -15.87
N GLY A 17 -9.02 -4.43 -16.48
CA GLY A 17 -7.77 -4.03 -15.87
C GLY A 17 -8.11 -3.31 -14.57
N PHE A 18 -7.94 -3.98 -13.43
CA PHE A 18 -7.94 -3.32 -12.14
C PHE A 18 -6.94 -2.18 -12.23
N ALA A 19 -7.43 -0.93 -12.25
CA ALA A 19 -6.57 0.23 -12.30
C ALA A 19 -5.71 0.23 -11.03
N GLN A 20 -4.49 -0.26 -11.15
CA GLN A 20 -3.48 -0.16 -10.11
C GLN A 20 -3.07 1.30 -10.04
N TYR A 21 -3.21 1.94 -8.88
CA TYR A 21 -2.78 3.31 -8.63
C TYR A 21 -1.25 3.41 -8.56
N PHE A 22 -0.62 2.47 -7.86
CA PHE A 22 0.82 2.46 -7.62
C PHE A 22 1.42 1.07 -7.69
N LYS A 23 2.67 0.99 -8.15
CA LYS A 23 3.51 -0.20 -8.14
C LYS A 23 4.76 0.04 -7.31
N LEU A 24 5.10 -0.93 -6.46
CA LEU A 24 6.34 -0.90 -5.68
C LEU A 24 7.56 -1.16 -6.58
N THR A 25 8.61 -0.38 -6.35
CA THR A 25 9.92 -0.46 -7.01
C THR A 25 11.03 -0.36 -5.95
N PRO A 26 12.31 -0.57 -6.31
CA PRO A 26 13.43 -0.32 -5.40
C PRO A 26 13.48 1.11 -4.84
N ASN A 27 12.87 2.09 -5.53
CA ASN A 27 12.83 3.50 -5.12
C ASN A 27 11.53 3.87 -4.37
N GLY A 28 10.69 2.88 -4.04
CA GLY A 28 9.39 3.06 -3.41
C GLY A 28 8.25 2.91 -4.41
N PHE A 29 7.06 3.34 -4.01
CA PHE A 29 5.89 3.31 -4.89
C PHE A 29 6.02 4.34 -6.01
N VAL A 30 5.65 3.95 -7.22
CA VAL A 30 5.51 4.83 -8.38
C VAL A 30 4.14 4.62 -9.02
N SER A 31 3.58 5.66 -9.62
CA SER A 31 2.33 5.54 -10.39
C SER A 31 2.57 4.81 -11.71
N ASN A 32 1.50 4.54 -12.47
CA ASN A 32 1.59 3.88 -13.77
C ASN A 32 2.48 4.64 -14.78
N ASP A 33 2.55 5.97 -14.64
CA ASP A 33 3.40 6.83 -15.47
C ASP A 33 4.81 6.99 -14.89
N ASN A 34 5.20 6.12 -13.94
CA ASN A 34 6.45 6.18 -13.17
C ASN A 34 6.65 7.49 -12.37
N GLY A 35 5.56 8.19 -12.04
CA GLY A 35 5.59 9.41 -11.24
C GLY A 35 5.38 9.17 -9.75
N ASP A 36 5.52 10.23 -8.95
CA ASP A 36 5.30 10.20 -7.50
C ASP A 36 3.83 10.36 -7.09
N PHE A 37 2.91 10.48 -8.05
CA PHE A 37 1.49 10.65 -7.79
C PHE A 37 0.64 10.10 -8.93
N THR A 38 -0.63 9.89 -8.64
CA THR A 38 -1.68 9.59 -9.62
C THR A 38 -2.85 10.56 -9.44
N VAL A 39 -3.68 10.71 -10.48
CA VAL A 39 -4.82 11.62 -10.47
C VAL A 39 -6.10 10.85 -10.77
N VAL A 40 -7.07 10.97 -9.88
CA VAL A 40 -8.44 10.49 -10.07
C VAL A 40 -9.29 11.65 -10.56
N ASN A 41 -9.89 11.49 -11.75
CA ASN A 41 -10.85 12.45 -12.27
C ASN A 41 -12.24 12.14 -11.74
N VAL A 42 -12.90 13.14 -11.16
CA VAL A 42 -14.28 13.08 -10.65
C VAL A 42 -15.03 14.27 -11.27
N PRO A 43 -15.44 14.18 -12.55
CA PRO A 43 -15.97 15.34 -13.28
C PRO A 43 -17.18 15.94 -12.56
N ASN A 44 -17.33 17.26 -12.66
CA ASN A 44 -18.41 18.05 -12.06
C ASN A 44 -18.47 18.06 -10.52
N ALA A 45 -17.47 17.49 -9.83
CA ALA A 45 -17.39 17.56 -8.37
C ALA A 45 -16.65 18.82 -7.91
N LYS A 46 -17.24 19.54 -6.96
CA LYS A 46 -16.58 20.69 -6.33
C LYS A 46 -15.44 20.20 -5.43
N GLN A 47 -14.33 20.96 -5.41
CA GLN A 47 -13.17 20.65 -4.57
C GLN A 47 -13.53 20.39 -3.10
N LYS A 48 -14.40 21.23 -2.52
CA LYS A 48 -14.85 21.12 -1.13
C LYS A 48 -15.59 19.80 -0.86
N ASP A 49 -16.39 19.35 -1.81
CA ASP A 49 -17.16 18.11 -1.67
C ASP A 49 -16.24 16.90 -1.78
N LEU A 50 -15.27 16.92 -2.70
CA LEU A 50 -14.23 15.88 -2.79
C LEU A 50 -13.43 15.76 -1.49
N TYR A 51 -12.96 16.89 -0.96
CA TYR A 51 -12.24 16.94 0.31
C TYR A 51 -13.08 16.35 1.46
N LYS A 52 -14.31 16.85 1.63
CA LYS A 52 -15.21 16.38 2.70
C LYS A 52 -15.52 14.90 2.59
N ASN A 53 -15.77 14.40 1.39
CA ASN A 53 -16.10 13.00 1.19
C ASN A 53 -14.93 12.09 1.54
N VAL A 54 -13.71 12.41 1.07
CA VAL A 54 -12.52 11.63 1.44
C VAL A 54 -12.25 11.70 2.95
N LEU A 55 -12.37 12.88 3.55
CA LEU A 55 -12.22 13.06 5.00
C LEU A 55 -13.22 12.21 5.79
N ASN A 56 -14.49 12.19 5.39
CA ASN A 56 -15.53 11.39 6.02
C ASN A 56 -15.24 9.89 5.91
N VAL A 57 -14.79 9.43 4.74
CA VAL A 57 -14.40 8.02 4.56
C VAL A 57 -13.24 7.66 5.49
N ILE A 58 -12.19 8.47 5.54
CA ILE A 58 -11.05 8.26 6.43
C ILE A 58 -11.53 8.20 7.89
N ASN A 59 -12.38 9.14 8.32
CA ASN A 59 -12.90 9.14 9.67
C ASN A 59 -13.78 7.90 9.98
N SER A 60 -14.43 7.30 8.97
CA SER A 60 -15.21 6.07 9.14
C SER A 60 -14.38 4.79 9.14
N MET A 61 -13.25 4.79 8.43
CA MET A 61 -12.42 3.59 8.24
C MET A 61 -11.42 3.37 9.38
N TYR A 62 -10.99 4.44 10.04
CA TYR A 62 -9.95 4.39 11.06
C TYR A 62 -10.56 4.61 12.45
N SER A 63 -10.12 3.83 13.43
CA SER A 63 -10.64 3.89 14.80
C SER A 63 -10.20 5.14 15.57
N ASN A 64 -9.01 5.67 15.28
CA ASN A 64 -8.49 6.90 15.88
C ASN A 64 -7.74 7.76 14.84
N PRO A 65 -8.45 8.28 13.83
CA PRO A 65 -7.83 9.01 12.72
C PRO A 65 -7.11 10.27 13.20
N GLN A 66 -7.62 10.93 14.25
CA GLN A 66 -7.13 12.22 14.75
C GLN A 66 -5.65 12.20 15.18
N LYS A 67 -5.11 11.05 15.59
CA LYS A 67 -3.70 10.94 15.99
C LYS A 67 -2.72 10.98 14.81
N GLY A 68 -3.17 10.65 13.60
CA GLY A 68 -2.34 10.58 12.40
C GLY A 68 -2.81 11.47 11.26
N LEU A 69 -3.95 12.13 11.42
CA LEU A 69 -4.56 12.98 10.42
C LEU A 69 -4.00 14.41 10.50
N ASN A 70 -3.51 14.90 9.36
CA ASN A 70 -3.11 16.28 9.16
C ASN A 70 -3.89 16.83 7.95
N VAL A 71 -4.57 17.96 8.14
CA VAL A 71 -5.46 18.55 7.12
C VAL A 71 -5.11 20.00 6.87
N VAL A 72 -5.17 20.39 5.60
CA VAL A 72 -5.32 21.79 5.20
C VAL A 72 -6.71 21.90 4.62
N GLU A 73 -7.59 22.61 5.33
CA GLU A 73 -9.03 22.60 5.09
C GLU A 73 -9.37 22.89 3.61
N GLY A 74 -10.08 21.96 2.97
CA GLY A 74 -10.48 22.06 1.57
C GLY A 74 -9.38 21.76 0.55
N GLU A 75 -8.10 21.67 0.94
CA GLU A 75 -6.97 21.55 0.01
C GLU A 75 -6.27 20.20 0.06
N SER A 76 -5.99 19.68 1.26
CA SER A 76 -5.23 18.44 1.40
C SER A 76 -5.54 17.68 2.67
N ILE A 77 -5.34 16.36 2.58
CA ILE A 77 -5.42 15.42 3.70
C ILE A 77 -4.18 14.54 3.66
N SER A 78 -3.52 14.39 4.80
CA SER A 78 -2.46 13.42 5.03
C SER A 78 -2.83 12.55 6.22
N LEU A 79 -2.70 11.23 6.07
CA LEU A 79 -3.03 10.26 7.11
C LEU A 79 -1.83 9.37 7.37
N THR A 80 -1.31 9.39 8.59
CA THR A 80 -0.36 8.41 9.10
C THR A 80 -1.12 7.35 9.90
N ALA A 81 -0.93 6.08 9.57
CA ALA A 81 -1.65 4.97 10.19
C ALA A 81 -0.71 3.81 10.53
N TYR A 82 -1.21 2.92 11.39
CA TYR A 82 -0.53 1.71 11.83
C TYR A 82 -1.52 0.55 11.80
N GLU A 83 -1.08 -0.58 11.25
CA GLU A 83 -1.85 -1.82 11.21
C GLU A 83 -0.97 -2.99 11.67
N GLU A 84 -1.42 -3.70 12.70
CA GLU A 84 -0.72 -4.87 13.21
C GLU A 84 -0.89 -6.05 12.25
N LYS A 85 0.21 -6.77 11.99
CA LYS A 85 0.24 -8.02 11.23
C LYS A 85 -0.37 -7.91 9.81
N ALA A 86 -0.37 -6.70 9.25
CA ALA A 86 -0.98 -6.37 7.95
C ALA A 86 -0.35 -7.12 6.78
N LEU A 87 0.95 -7.42 6.85
CA LEU A 87 1.71 -7.99 5.74
C LEU A 87 2.27 -9.38 6.11
N PRO A 88 1.61 -10.47 5.73
CA PRO A 88 2.19 -11.81 5.79
C PRO A 88 3.19 -11.99 4.65
N VAL A 89 4.42 -12.42 4.98
CA VAL A 89 5.49 -12.66 4.01
C VAL A 89 6.20 -13.95 4.36
N ARG A 90 6.26 -14.88 3.41
CA ARG A 90 6.99 -16.13 3.57
C ARG A 90 8.43 -15.99 3.08
N HIS A 91 9.38 -16.17 3.98
CA HIS A 91 10.79 -16.14 3.62
C HIS A 91 11.66 -16.98 4.55
N GLY A 92 12.87 -17.31 4.08
CA GLY A 92 13.88 -18.01 4.86
C GLY A 92 14.90 -17.03 5.44
N THR A 93 15.33 -17.25 6.67
CA THR A 93 16.37 -16.44 7.34
C THR A 93 17.74 -17.14 7.40
N GLY A 94 18.00 -18.05 6.43
CA GLY A 94 19.27 -18.78 6.30
C GLY A 94 19.25 -20.23 6.77
N GLY A 95 18.10 -20.91 6.73
CA GLY A 95 17.95 -22.34 7.03
C GLY A 95 17.08 -23.07 6.00
N ILE A 96 16.81 -24.37 6.21
CA ILE A 96 15.95 -25.18 5.32
C ILE A 96 14.48 -24.79 5.55
N GLY A 97 13.84 -24.28 4.51
CA GLY A 97 12.42 -23.92 4.51
C GLY A 97 12.14 -22.42 4.64
N LYS A 98 10.90 -22.02 4.29
CA LYS A 98 10.41 -20.65 4.43
C LYS A 98 9.39 -20.57 5.58
N THR A 99 9.56 -19.63 6.48
CA THR A 99 8.63 -19.32 7.58
C THR A 99 7.70 -18.18 7.16
N ASN A 100 6.44 -18.21 7.58
CA ASN A 100 5.51 -17.12 7.39
C ASN A 100 5.69 -16.09 8.51
N TYR A 101 6.20 -14.91 8.18
CA TYR A 101 6.35 -13.79 9.10
C TYR A 101 5.24 -12.78 8.86
N LYS A 102 4.63 -12.30 9.93
CA LYS A 102 3.66 -11.21 9.87
C LYS A 102 4.34 -9.91 10.27
N TYR A 103 4.31 -8.93 9.38
CA TYR A 103 4.83 -7.60 9.62
C TYR A 103 3.68 -6.63 9.92
N ASP A 104 3.90 -5.81 10.92
CA ASP A 104 3.14 -4.61 11.19
C ASP A 104 3.52 -3.54 10.16
N LEU A 105 2.54 -2.74 9.77
CA LEU A 105 2.67 -1.74 8.71
C LEU A 105 2.37 -0.35 9.27
N SER A 106 3.38 0.50 9.32
CA SER A 106 3.23 1.94 9.49
C SER A 106 3.25 2.60 8.13
N TYR A 107 2.32 3.52 7.83
CA TYR A 107 2.26 4.13 6.50
C TYR A 107 1.66 5.54 6.51
N THR A 108 1.90 6.28 5.43
CA THR A 108 1.30 7.58 5.17
C THR A 108 0.63 7.61 3.79
N LEU A 109 -0.62 8.09 3.76
CA LEU A 109 -1.36 8.41 2.55
C LEU A 109 -1.56 9.93 2.45
N SER A 110 -1.51 10.49 1.25
CA SER A 110 -1.68 11.93 1.03
C SER A 110 -2.54 12.20 -0.21
N PHE A 111 -3.52 13.09 -0.02
CA PHE A 111 -4.52 13.50 -0.99
C PHE A 111 -4.50 15.02 -1.14
N LEU A 112 -4.54 15.50 -2.37
CA LEU A 112 -4.71 16.91 -2.71
C LEU A 112 -5.95 17.06 -3.60
N PHE A 113 -6.70 18.13 -3.35
CA PHE A 113 -8.00 18.34 -3.99
C PHE A 113 -7.95 19.55 -4.91
N LYS A 114 -8.50 19.39 -6.11
CA LYS A 114 -8.86 20.47 -7.02
C LYS A 114 -10.24 20.19 -7.59
N GLU A 115 -10.83 21.17 -8.24
CA GLU A 115 -12.11 20.97 -8.91
C GLU A 115 -12.04 19.79 -9.89
N GLY A 116 -12.97 18.86 -9.71
CA GLY A 116 -13.10 17.62 -10.46
C GLY A 116 -11.92 16.65 -10.39
N LYS A 117 -10.94 16.83 -9.49
CA LYS A 117 -9.73 16.00 -9.44
C LYS A 117 -9.22 15.76 -8.02
N ILE A 118 -8.79 14.52 -7.78
CA ILE A 118 -8.07 14.12 -6.57
C ILE A 118 -6.68 13.67 -6.99
N ARG A 119 -5.64 14.36 -6.55
CA ARG A 119 -4.26 13.88 -6.66
C ARG A 119 -3.95 13.03 -5.44
N ILE A 120 -3.46 11.82 -5.66
CA ILE A 120 -3.01 10.90 -4.63
C ILE A 120 -1.50 10.83 -4.76
N ASN A 121 -0.75 11.20 -3.72
CA ASN A 121 0.69 11.00 -3.70
C ASN A 121 1.02 9.55 -3.37
N ARG A 122 2.19 9.08 -3.83
CA ARG A 122 2.66 7.73 -3.55
C ARG A 122 2.63 7.44 -2.04
N PRO A 123 2.17 6.25 -1.62
CA PRO A 123 2.27 5.85 -0.23
C PRO A 123 3.73 5.76 0.22
N THR A 124 3.98 6.13 1.47
CA THR A 124 5.23 5.80 2.18
C THR A 124 4.92 4.79 3.27
N PHE A 125 5.85 3.89 3.57
CA PHE A 125 5.60 2.82 4.52
C PHE A 125 6.87 2.36 5.24
N GLU A 126 6.66 1.68 6.35
CA GLU A 126 7.63 0.89 7.07
C GLU A 126 7.00 -0.43 7.50
N CYS A 127 7.71 -1.53 7.27
CA CYS A 127 7.30 -2.87 7.71
C CYS A 127 8.18 -3.31 8.87
N ARG A 128 7.61 -3.52 10.05
CA ARG A 128 8.33 -4.02 11.22
C ARG A 128 7.71 -5.28 11.76
N ARG A 129 8.51 -6.11 12.41
CA ARG A 129 8.00 -7.23 13.20
C ARG A 129 8.79 -7.37 14.48
N TRP A 130 8.10 -7.78 15.55
CA TRP A 130 8.76 -8.28 16.74
C TRP A 130 9.34 -9.67 16.45
N TYR A 131 10.51 -9.94 17.01
CA TYR A 131 11.04 -11.30 17.07
C TYR A 131 11.48 -11.60 18.50
N GLU A 132 11.19 -12.82 18.92
CA GLU A 132 11.59 -13.29 20.24
C GLU A 132 12.99 -13.89 20.18
N GLY A 133 13.79 -13.57 21.17
CA GLY A 133 15.09 -14.17 21.40
C GLY A 133 14.95 -15.67 21.61
N SER A 134 15.88 -16.44 21.05
CA SER A 134 15.98 -17.88 21.28
C SER A 134 17.36 -18.23 21.82
N TYR A 135 17.40 -19.28 22.63
CA TYR A 135 18.66 -19.87 23.07
C TYR A 135 19.27 -20.73 21.96
N ARG A 136 20.55 -20.51 21.67
CA ARG A 136 21.34 -21.33 20.74
C ARG A 136 22.51 -21.96 21.50
N PRO A 137 22.69 -23.29 21.48
CA PRO A 137 23.75 -23.97 22.24
C PRO A 137 25.17 -23.43 21.99
N THR A 138 25.43 -22.93 20.79
CA THR A 138 26.76 -22.43 20.37
C THR A 138 26.99 -20.94 20.61
N SER A 139 25.95 -20.17 20.93
CA SER A 139 26.02 -18.70 20.98
C SER A 139 25.18 -18.04 22.10
N GLY A 140 24.55 -18.85 22.96
CA GLY A 140 23.76 -18.36 24.08
C GLY A 140 22.39 -17.79 23.68
N TRP A 141 21.82 -16.94 24.53
CA TRP A 141 20.55 -16.25 24.29
C TRP A 141 20.72 -15.12 23.26
N SER A 142 19.93 -15.12 22.20
CA SER A 142 19.79 -13.94 21.34
C SER A 142 18.83 -12.93 21.97
N SER A 143 19.00 -11.64 21.72
CA SER A 143 18.08 -10.59 22.17
C SER A 143 16.76 -10.60 21.39
N SER A 144 15.64 -10.34 22.06
CA SER A 144 14.36 -10.01 21.42
C SER A 144 14.37 -8.57 20.92
N GLY A 145 13.54 -8.24 19.93
CA GLY A 145 13.46 -6.87 19.45
C GLY A 145 12.62 -6.68 18.20
N TRP A 146 12.59 -5.43 17.74
CA TRP A 146 11.99 -5.06 16.46
C TRP A 146 13.00 -5.23 15.34
N THR A 147 12.55 -5.76 14.20
CA THR A 147 13.30 -5.77 12.94
C THR A 147 12.46 -5.19 11.83
N THR A 148 13.08 -4.37 10.98
CA THR A 148 12.45 -3.79 9.79
C THR A 148 12.70 -4.69 8.59
N LEU A 149 11.70 -4.88 7.74
CA LEU A 149 11.86 -5.40 6.39
C LEU A 149 12.20 -4.23 5.48
N ASN A 150 13.48 -4.06 5.17
CA ASN A 150 13.94 -2.95 4.35
C ASN A 150 13.52 -3.13 2.88
N LEU A 151 13.28 -2.00 2.21
CA LEU A 151 12.96 -1.98 0.79
C LEU A 151 14.14 -2.50 -0.04
N VAL A 152 15.34 -1.97 0.20
CA VAL A 152 16.57 -2.35 -0.50
C VAL A 152 17.57 -2.92 0.50
N LYS A 153 18.27 -3.98 0.12
CA LYS A 153 19.22 -4.69 1.00
C LYS A 153 20.41 -3.82 1.38
N GLY A 154 20.50 -3.46 2.66
CA GLY A 154 21.67 -2.87 3.28
C GLY A 154 22.74 -3.91 3.66
N LYS A 155 23.93 -3.43 4.05
CA LYS A 155 25.09 -4.30 4.38
C LYS A 155 24.82 -5.30 5.52
N LYS A 156 23.96 -4.93 6.48
CA LYS A 156 23.67 -5.74 7.68
C LYS A 156 22.34 -6.51 7.57
N ASP A 157 21.62 -6.32 6.46
CA ASP A 157 20.29 -6.88 6.30
C ASP A 157 20.39 -8.35 5.91
N ARG A 158 19.78 -9.22 6.71
CA ARG A 158 19.63 -10.62 6.32
C ARG A 158 18.68 -10.74 5.13
N ILE A 159 17.63 -9.93 5.14
CA ILE A 159 16.57 -9.94 4.16
C ILE A 159 16.03 -8.53 3.88
N ALA A 160 15.64 -8.27 2.63
CA ALA A 160 15.06 -7.03 2.14
C ALA A 160 14.26 -7.32 0.86
N ILE A 161 13.32 -6.46 0.48
CA ILE A 161 12.42 -6.69 -0.66
C ILE A 161 13.20 -6.80 -1.97
N TYR A 162 14.13 -5.88 -2.18
CA TYR A 162 15.04 -5.83 -3.32
C TYR A 162 16.49 -6.01 -2.87
N ASP A 163 17.32 -6.55 -3.75
CA ASP A 163 18.76 -6.61 -3.56
C ASP A 163 19.41 -5.22 -3.74
N LYS A 164 20.73 -5.14 -3.54
CA LYS A 164 21.49 -3.88 -3.69
C LYS A 164 21.54 -3.36 -5.13
N ASN A 165 21.23 -4.19 -6.12
CA ASN A 165 21.20 -3.86 -7.55
C ASN A 165 19.77 -3.49 -8.01
N GLY A 166 18.76 -3.60 -7.13
CA GLY A 166 17.37 -3.36 -7.44
C GLY A 166 16.61 -4.58 -7.96
N GLU A 167 17.21 -5.77 -7.92
CA GLU A 167 16.56 -7.02 -8.31
C GLU A 167 15.62 -7.51 -7.20
N LEU A 168 14.47 -8.04 -7.61
CA LEU A 168 13.44 -8.51 -6.68
C LEU A 168 13.90 -9.79 -5.96
N ILE A 169 13.91 -9.79 -4.62
CA ILE A 169 14.19 -10.97 -3.79
C ILE A 169 12.91 -11.51 -3.13
N LEU A 170 12.03 -10.63 -2.64
CA LEU A 170 10.78 -11.02 -1.97
C LEU A 170 9.55 -10.61 -2.75
N GLU A 171 9.17 -11.44 -3.70
CA GLU A 171 7.96 -11.28 -4.49
C GLU A 171 6.69 -11.21 -3.62
N GLU A 172 6.57 -12.05 -2.60
CA GLU A 172 5.40 -12.03 -1.70
C GLU A 172 5.22 -10.68 -0.99
N ALA A 173 6.31 -10.02 -0.60
CA ALA A 173 6.25 -8.70 0.02
C ALA A 173 5.78 -7.64 -0.98
N VAL A 174 6.31 -7.66 -2.21
CA VAL A 174 5.88 -6.75 -3.29
C VAL A 174 4.40 -6.93 -3.61
N ASN A 175 3.96 -8.18 -3.79
CA ASN A 175 2.58 -8.48 -4.13
C ASN A 175 1.63 -8.09 -3.00
N GLY A 176 1.99 -8.38 -1.75
CA GLY A 176 1.20 -8.01 -0.58
C GLY A 176 1.07 -6.49 -0.42
N LEU A 177 2.18 -5.75 -0.53
CA LEU A 177 2.19 -4.29 -0.43
C LEU A 177 1.43 -3.62 -1.58
N ASN A 178 1.64 -4.08 -2.82
CA ASN A 178 0.87 -3.60 -3.97
C ASN A 178 -0.63 -3.84 -3.76
N THR A 179 -1.02 -5.06 -3.40
CA THR A 179 -2.43 -5.41 -3.19
C THR A 179 -3.06 -4.56 -2.09
N HIS A 180 -2.37 -4.45 -0.96
CA HIS A 180 -2.82 -3.71 0.21
C HIS A 180 -3.13 -2.25 -0.13
N PHE A 181 -2.12 -1.50 -0.62
CA PHE A 181 -2.30 -0.07 -0.85
C PHE A 181 -3.26 0.23 -2.00
N ASN A 182 -3.24 -0.55 -3.08
CA ASN A 182 -4.17 -0.32 -4.17
C ASN A 182 -5.61 -0.64 -3.77
N SER A 183 -5.83 -1.67 -2.96
CA SER A 183 -7.17 -1.99 -2.45
C SER A 183 -7.67 -0.93 -1.47
N LEU A 184 -6.79 -0.45 -0.58
CA LEU A 184 -7.11 0.61 0.37
C LEU A 184 -7.46 1.93 -0.34
N LEU A 185 -6.64 2.36 -1.30
CA LEU A 185 -6.91 3.55 -2.10
C LEU A 185 -8.19 3.41 -2.91
N LYS A 186 -8.40 2.25 -3.54
CA LYS A 186 -9.65 1.95 -4.25
C LYS A 186 -10.85 2.09 -3.33
N GLN A 187 -10.82 1.48 -2.15
CA GLN A 187 -11.90 1.56 -1.18
C GLN A 187 -12.18 2.99 -0.73
N ILE A 188 -11.13 3.78 -0.45
CA ILE A 188 -11.28 5.19 -0.06
C ILE A 188 -11.98 5.98 -1.18
N ILE A 189 -11.50 5.83 -2.42
CA ILE A 189 -12.03 6.57 -3.57
C ILE A 189 -13.47 6.14 -3.88
N GLU A 190 -13.76 4.84 -3.96
CA GLU A 190 -15.10 4.33 -4.25
C GLU A 190 -16.11 4.75 -3.18
N LYS A 191 -15.75 4.65 -1.90
CA LYS A 191 -16.63 5.13 -0.82
C LYS A 191 -16.83 6.65 -0.88
N SER A 192 -15.80 7.42 -1.24
CA SER A 192 -15.89 8.88 -1.32
C SER A 192 -16.84 9.37 -2.41
N GLN A 193 -17.03 8.58 -3.47
CA GLN A 193 -17.96 8.90 -4.55
C GLN A 193 -19.42 8.53 -4.20
N ASN A 194 -19.62 7.63 -3.24
CA ASN A 194 -20.95 7.11 -2.87
C ASN A 194 -21.59 7.78 -1.64
N ILE A 195 -20.89 8.67 -0.93
CA ILE A 195 -21.42 9.32 0.30
C ILE A 195 -22.68 10.17 0.02
N ASN A 196 -22.89 10.64 -1.21
CA ASN A 196 -24.06 11.46 -1.55
C ASN A 196 -25.33 10.65 -1.87
N ASN A 197 -25.30 9.31 -1.75
CA ASN A 197 -26.47 8.44 -1.96
C ASN A 197 -27.20 8.14 -0.64
N TRP A 198 -27.63 9.20 0.07
CA TRP A 198 -28.57 9.07 1.20
C TRP A 198 -30.01 9.06 0.70
#